data_AF-A0A9D6T4W3-F1
#
_entry.id   AF-A0A9D6T4W3-F1
#
_cell.length_a   1.000
_cell.length_b   1.000
_cell.length_c   1.000
_cell.angle_alpha   90.00
_cell.angle_beta   90.00
_cell.angle_gamma   90.00
#
_symmetry.space_group_name_H-M   'P 1'
#
loop_
_entity.id
_entity.type
_entity.pdbx_description
1 polymer ?
#
loop_
_entity_poly.entity_id
_entity_poly.type
_entity_poly.pdbx_seq_one_letter_code
_entity_poly.pdbx_strand_id
1 'polypeptide(L)'
;AGTLGANGWYTSDVTVSTTGSDPVSGPVTCTADQQQTTETTGAVFNGDCTNQAGLVGNAAPLTVKLDKTPPTATLAVTAGTLGANGWYTSDVTVSTTGSDPVSGPVTCTADQQQTTETTGAVFNGACTNQAGLVGNAAPLTVKLDVTPPTVGITGPAIVLQGTSASAVVTAYDATSGLAVDPSGSLALDTSTVGPHSVTVIATDNAGNSNSATLEYTVWGVNGPFAPVIKKGLGTGQFKAGSTIPVKFQLTDGANLVTTATGTITIGSASAAFRWDATSQQYIANVKTGTTIGTFLLMLSVGGVGSTDIASVNLR
;
A
#
# COMPACT_ATOMS: atom_id res chain seq x y z
N ALA A 1 -37.54 23.83 41.70
CA ALA A 1 -36.14 23.41 41.95
C ALA A 1 -35.76 22.32 40.98
N GLY A 2 -34.53 22.33 40.48
CA GLY A 2 -33.99 21.35 39.52
C GLY A 2 -32.68 21.87 38.93
N THR A 3 -31.86 21.00 38.34
CA THR A 3 -30.62 21.39 37.67
C THR A 3 -30.95 21.98 36.30
N LEU A 4 -30.63 23.26 36.10
CA LEU A 4 -30.82 23.92 34.82
C LEU A 4 -29.70 23.51 33.84
N GLY A 5 -30.10 23.04 32.66
CA GLY A 5 -29.24 22.82 31.52
C GLY A 5 -29.17 24.05 30.60
N ALA A 6 -28.98 23.80 29.30
CA ALA A 6 -28.97 24.85 28.29
C ALA A 6 -30.39 25.16 27.76
N ASN A 7 -30.57 26.30 27.10
CA ASN A 7 -31.76 26.68 26.34
C ASN A 7 -33.12 26.51 27.07
N GLY A 8 -33.13 26.70 28.39
CA GLY A 8 -34.34 26.60 29.22
C GLY A 8 -34.78 25.18 29.55
N TRP A 9 -33.92 24.18 29.33
CA TRP A 9 -34.15 22.79 29.74
C TRP A 9 -33.63 22.53 31.14
N TYR A 10 -34.28 21.61 31.85
CA TYR A 10 -33.73 20.99 33.05
C TYR A 10 -33.08 19.65 32.71
N THR A 11 -32.05 19.26 33.47
CA THR A 11 -31.30 17.99 33.31
C THR A 11 -31.41 17.06 34.52
N SER A 12 -32.28 17.41 35.47
CA SER A 12 -32.68 16.57 36.60
C SER A 12 -34.17 16.75 36.86
N ASP A 13 -34.75 15.85 37.66
CA ASP A 13 -36.14 15.98 38.11
C ASP A 13 -36.43 17.38 38.67
N VAL A 14 -37.63 17.89 38.34
CA VAL A 14 -38.05 19.27 38.66
C VAL A 14 -39.21 19.24 39.63
N THR A 15 -39.06 19.94 40.75
CA THR A 15 -40.15 20.26 41.67
C THR A 15 -40.70 21.66 41.36
N VAL A 16 -42.00 21.76 41.11
CA VAL A 16 -42.73 23.02 40.90
C VAL A 16 -43.53 23.32 42.16
N SER A 17 -43.20 24.43 42.81
CA SER A 17 -43.88 24.90 44.02
C SER A 17 -44.74 26.12 43.71
N THR A 18 -45.97 26.11 44.20
CA THR A 18 -46.90 27.24 44.09
C THR A 18 -46.94 27.98 45.41
N THR A 19 -46.69 29.29 45.38
CA THR A 19 -46.73 30.14 46.58
C THR A 19 -47.59 31.37 46.32
N GLY A 20 -48.25 31.85 47.38
CA GLY A 20 -49.11 33.01 47.34
C GLY A 20 -49.18 33.67 48.70
N SER A 21 -49.50 34.96 48.71
CA SER A 21 -49.62 35.76 49.93
C SER A 21 -50.88 36.61 49.88
N ASP A 22 -51.60 36.69 50.99
CA ASP A 22 -52.72 37.61 51.17
C ASP A 22 -52.51 38.38 52.50
N PRO A 23 -52.25 39.70 52.45
CA PRO A 23 -52.01 40.51 53.64
C PRO A 23 -53.30 40.87 54.40
N VAL A 24 -54.49 40.65 53.81
CA VAL A 24 -55.78 41.05 54.38
C VAL A 24 -56.51 39.85 54.99
N SER A 25 -56.47 38.68 54.34
CA SER A 25 -57.13 37.46 54.83
C SER A 25 -56.18 36.24 54.83
N GLY A 26 -55.26 36.20 55.79
CA GLY A 26 -54.39 35.03 55.99
C GLY A 26 -55.13 33.84 56.64
N PRO A 27 -54.59 32.61 56.64
CA PRO A 27 -53.51 32.07 55.81
C PRO A 27 -53.98 31.70 54.39
N VAL A 28 -53.03 31.50 53.50
CA VAL A 28 -53.27 31.06 52.11
C VAL A 28 -52.90 29.59 51.95
N THR A 29 -53.77 28.81 51.32
CA THR A 29 -53.51 27.42 50.94
C THR A 29 -53.29 27.34 49.45
N CYS A 30 -52.13 26.86 49.02
CA CYS A 30 -51.77 26.75 47.60
C CYS A 30 -51.73 25.30 47.12
N THR A 31 -51.75 25.12 45.80
CA THR A 31 -51.49 23.82 45.15
C THR A 31 -50.20 23.21 45.71
N ALA A 32 -50.28 21.95 46.13
CA ALA A 32 -49.12 21.21 46.63
C ALA A 32 -48.03 21.09 45.56
N ASP A 33 -46.79 20.85 45.99
CA ASP A 33 -45.66 20.67 45.09
C ASP A 33 -45.93 19.58 44.04
N GLN A 34 -45.67 19.93 42.79
CA GLN A 34 -45.82 19.04 41.65
C GLN A 34 -44.43 18.62 41.17
N GLN A 35 -44.32 17.41 40.60
CA GLN A 35 -43.04 16.85 40.16
C GLN A 35 -43.07 16.55 38.67
N GLN A 36 -42.02 16.95 37.95
CA GLN A 36 -41.69 16.45 36.62
C GLN A 36 -40.48 15.51 36.75
N THR A 37 -40.71 14.21 36.63
CA THR A 37 -39.67 13.18 36.69
C THR A 37 -39.46 12.48 35.35
N THR A 38 -40.45 12.57 34.45
CA THR A 38 -40.38 12.00 33.09
C THR A 38 -39.89 13.08 32.13
N GLU A 39 -39.06 12.71 31.17
CA GLU A 39 -38.61 13.64 30.14
C GLU A 39 -39.79 14.18 29.33
N THR A 40 -39.71 15.45 28.94
CA THR A 40 -40.79 16.15 28.25
C THR A 40 -40.26 17.34 27.48
N THR A 41 -40.81 17.59 26.30
CA THR A 41 -40.53 18.78 25.48
C THR A 41 -41.20 20.05 26.03
N GLY A 42 -42.08 19.90 27.02
CA GLY A 42 -42.81 20.97 27.68
C GLY A 42 -44.05 20.44 28.40
N ALA A 43 -43.93 20.14 29.69
CA ALA A 43 -45.09 19.90 30.56
C ALA A 43 -45.56 21.22 31.16
N VAL A 44 -46.87 21.48 31.11
CA VAL A 44 -47.47 22.69 31.68
C VAL A 44 -47.96 22.40 33.10
N PHE A 45 -47.46 23.16 34.06
CA PHE A 45 -47.89 23.14 35.44
C PHE A 45 -48.75 24.36 35.73
N ASN A 46 -49.92 24.12 36.32
CA ASN A 46 -50.82 25.16 36.81
C ASN A 46 -50.87 25.07 38.33
N GLY A 47 -50.98 26.22 38.98
CA GLY A 47 -51.15 26.31 40.41
C GLY A 47 -52.07 27.46 40.77
N ASP A 48 -52.74 27.32 41.91
CA ASP A 48 -53.61 28.32 42.48
C ASP A 48 -53.42 28.39 44.00
N CYS A 49 -53.90 29.48 44.57
CA CYS A 49 -53.87 29.73 45.99
C CYS A 49 -55.23 30.28 46.43
N THR A 50 -55.81 29.68 47.48
CA THR A 50 -57.08 30.10 48.07
C THR A 50 -56.82 30.75 49.42
N ASN A 51 -57.36 31.97 49.62
CA ASN A 51 -57.28 32.66 50.92
C ASN A 51 -58.40 32.24 51.89
N GLN A 52 -58.38 32.75 53.12
CA GLN A 52 -59.40 32.37 54.11
C GLN A 52 -60.82 32.83 53.72
N ALA A 53 -60.93 33.91 52.94
CA ALA A 53 -62.22 34.39 52.41
C ALA A 53 -62.76 33.54 51.24
N GLY A 54 -62.03 32.51 50.80
CA GLY A 54 -62.42 31.63 49.70
C GLY A 54 -62.16 32.21 48.31
N LEU A 55 -61.40 33.30 48.20
CA LEU A 55 -60.98 33.88 46.92
C LEU A 55 -59.77 33.11 46.38
N VAL A 56 -59.80 32.84 45.08
CA VAL A 56 -58.78 32.06 44.37
C VAL A 56 -57.93 32.97 43.47
N GLY A 57 -56.62 32.93 43.66
CA GLY A 57 -55.64 33.50 42.74
C GLY A 57 -54.97 32.39 41.94
N ASN A 58 -54.97 32.50 40.62
CA ASN A 58 -54.30 31.54 39.74
C ASN A 58 -52.91 32.04 39.36
N ALA A 59 -51.90 31.20 39.48
CA ALA A 59 -50.57 31.47 38.94
C ALA A 59 -50.58 31.42 37.40
N ALA A 60 -49.64 32.13 36.78
CA ALA A 60 -49.39 31.95 35.36
C ALA A 60 -48.88 30.51 35.11
N PRO A 61 -49.31 29.83 34.03
CA PRO A 61 -48.84 28.49 33.73
C PRO A 61 -47.31 28.46 33.56
N LEU A 62 -46.65 27.50 34.19
CA LEU A 62 -45.21 27.26 34.05
C LEU A 62 -44.98 26.07 33.13
N THR A 63 -44.31 26.29 32.01
CA THR A 63 -43.87 25.21 31.14
C THR A 63 -42.48 24.73 31.56
N VAL A 64 -42.37 23.45 31.91
CA VAL A 64 -41.11 22.79 32.26
C VAL A 64 -40.69 21.88 31.12
N LYS A 65 -39.49 22.11 30.58
CA LYS A 65 -38.81 21.18 29.66
C LYS A 65 -37.78 20.38 30.44
N LEU A 66 -37.79 19.06 30.29
CA LEU A 66 -36.88 18.18 31.03
C LEU A 66 -36.30 17.15 30.06
N ASP A 67 -34.98 17.06 30.04
CA ASP A 67 -34.23 16.03 29.34
C ASP A 67 -33.02 15.61 30.17
N LYS A 68 -32.92 14.33 30.49
CA LYS A 68 -31.86 13.72 31.29
C LYS A 68 -30.96 12.81 30.45
N THR A 69 -31.32 12.58 29.18
CA THR A 69 -30.69 11.60 28.32
C THR A 69 -29.79 12.31 27.32
N PRO A 70 -28.49 11.98 27.29
CA PRO A 70 -27.60 12.51 26.25
C PRO A 70 -28.03 12.07 24.84
N PRO A 71 -27.72 12.86 23.81
CA PRO A 71 -28.01 12.48 22.44
C PRO A 71 -27.21 11.24 22.02
N THR A 72 -27.66 10.57 20.95
CA THR A 72 -26.82 9.60 20.24
C THR A 72 -25.68 10.30 19.50
N ALA A 73 -24.54 9.63 19.33
CA ALA A 73 -23.45 10.10 18.50
C ALA A 73 -22.74 8.92 17.80
N THR A 74 -22.46 9.08 16.51
CA THR A 74 -21.81 8.08 15.66
C THR A 74 -20.80 8.74 14.72
N LEU A 75 -19.61 8.14 14.62
CA LEU A 75 -18.58 8.51 13.65
C LEU A 75 -18.67 7.61 12.41
N ALA A 76 -18.48 8.19 11.24
CA ALA A 76 -18.34 7.45 10.00
C ALA A 76 -17.35 8.14 9.05
N VAL A 77 -16.63 7.36 8.25
CA VAL A 77 -15.94 7.88 7.08
C VAL A 77 -16.98 8.26 6.03
N THR A 78 -17.01 9.52 5.62
CA THR A 78 -17.96 10.07 4.65
C THR A 78 -17.32 10.40 3.30
N ALA A 79 -16.00 10.54 3.25
CA ALA A 79 -15.22 10.66 2.02
C ALA A 79 -13.85 9.98 2.16
N GLY A 80 -13.30 9.54 1.03
CA GLY A 80 -12.04 8.81 0.93
C GLY A 80 -12.18 7.53 0.10
N THR A 81 -11.09 7.09 -0.52
CA THR A 81 -11.05 5.87 -1.34
C THR A 81 -10.52 4.73 -0.50
N LEU A 82 -11.35 3.71 -0.25
CA LEU A 82 -10.91 2.50 0.43
C LEU A 82 -10.06 1.65 -0.52
N GLY A 83 -8.83 1.36 -0.11
CA GLY A 83 -7.93 0.42 -0.76
C GLY A 83 -8.06 -0.98 -0.20
N ALA A 84 -6.91 -1.66 -0.04
CA ALA A 84 -6.83 -3.01 0.51
C ALA A 84 -6.66 -3.01 2.04
N ASN A 85 -6.99 -4.14 2.68
CA ASN A 85 -6.71 -4.42 4.10
C ASN A 85 -7.15 -3.33 5.12
N GLY A 86 -8.22 -2.59 4.81
CA GLY A 86 -8.75 -1.52 5.66
C GLY A 86 -7.96 -0.21 5.62
N TRP A 87 -7.08 -0.04 4.63
CA TRP A 87 -6.37 1.21 4.36
C TRP A 87 -7.14 2.07 3.36
N TYR A 88 -7.03 3.38 3.52
CA TYR A 88 -7.45 4.35 2.52
C TYR A 88 -6.25 4.75 1.66
N THR A 89 -6.52 5.08 0.39
CA THR A 89 -5.52 5.52 -0.62
C THR A 89 -5.79 6.94 -1.14
N SER A 90 -6.64 7.69 -0.43
CA SER A 90 -6.83 9.13 -0.60
C SER A 90 -7.27 9.76 0.71
N ASP A 91 -7.18 11.09 0.79
CA ASP A 91 -7.59 11.87 1.97
C ASP A 91 -8.98 11.45 2.48
N VAL A 92 -9.08 11.28 3.80
CA VAL A 92 -10.27 10.74 4.46
C VAL A 92 -10.98 11.83 5.24
N THR A 93 -12.29 11.96 5.03
CA THR A 93 -13.18 12.78 5.88
C THR A 93 -13.97 11.89 6.83
N VAL A 94 -13.93 12.22 8.11
CA VAL A 94 -14.72 11.58 9.16
C VAL A 94 -15.74 12.57 9.69
N SER A 95 -17.03 12.19 9.63
CA SER A 95 -18.14 13.01 10.12
C SER A 95 -18.73 12.41 11.39
N THR A 96 -19.14 13.29 12.31
CA THR A 96 -19.94 12.92 13.49
C THR A 96 -21.39 13.28 13.24
N THR A 97 -22.29 12.32 13.44
CA THR A 97 -23.74 12.54 13.37
C THR A 97 -24.41 12.02 14.63
N GLY A 98 -25.58 12.56 14.95
CA GLY A 98 -26.33 12.19 16.15
C GLY A 98 -27.77 12.64 16.07
N SER A 99 -28.58 12.16 17.00
CA SER A 99 -29.97 12.59 17.16
C SER A 99 -30.40 12.54 18.62
N ASP A 100 -31.39 13.37 18.94
CA ASP A 100 -32.02 13.44 20.25
C ASP A 100 -33.54 13.63 20.06
N PRO A 101 -34.38 12.68 20.54
CA PRO A 101 -35.82 12.76 20.36
C PRO A 101 -36.51 13.71 21.35
N VAL A 102 -35.86 14.11 22.44
CA VAL A 102 -36.44 14.94 23.49
C VAL A 102 -36.03 16.39 23.29
N SER A 103 -34.72 16.68 23.31
CA SER A 103 -34.17 18.03 23.18
C SER A 103 -33.36 18.24 21.89
N GLY A 104 -33.84 17.70 20.76
CA GLY A 104 -33.30 18.04 19.44
C GLY A 104 -33.54 19.52 19.05
N PRO A 105 -32.77 20.08 18.09
CA PRO A 105 -31.70 19.45 17.31
C PRO A 105 -30.37 19.35 18.06
N VAL A 106 -29.50 18.44 17.61
CA VAL A 106 -28.14 18.27 18.15
C VAL A 106 -27.11 19.08 17.37
N THR A 107 -26.03 19.47 18.04
CA THR A 107 -24.81 20.01 17.42
C THR A 107 -23.67 19.03 17.63
N CYS A 108 -23.05 18.56 16.55
CA CYS A 108 -21.98 17.57 16.61
C CYS A 108 -20.61 18.18 16.32
N THR A 109 -19.55 17.47 16.70
CA THR A 109 -18.18 17.81 16.31
C THR A 109 -18.11 18.00 14.79
N ALA A 110 -17.43 19.06 14.35
CA ALA A 110 -17.21 19.33 12.93
C ALA A 110 -16.44 18.19 12.24
N ASP A 111 -16.57 18.09 10.93
CA ASP A 111 -15.86 17.11 10.12
C ASP A 111 -14.34 17.19 10.36
N GLN A 112 -13.74 16.01 10.47
CA GLN A 112 -12.31 15.84 10.71
C GLN A 112 -11.67 15.23 9.47
N GLN A 113 -10.42 15.57 9.20
CA GLN A 113 -9.69 15.12 8.00
C GLN A 113 -8.43 14.34 8.39
N GLN A 114 -8.16 13.26 7.66
CA GLN A 114 -6.85 12.62 7.62
C GLN A 114 -6.25 12.87 6.23
N THR A 115 -5.21 13.71 6.16
CA THR A 115 -4.49 14.04 4.91
C THR A 115 -3.02 13.66 4.97
N THR A 116 -2.56 13.15 6.10
CA THR A 116 -1.19 12.65 6.29
C THR A 116 -1.25 11.14 6.46
N GLU A 117 -0.30 10.44 5.87
CA GLU A 117 -0.20 8.99 6.01
C GLU A 117 -0.10 8.56 7.47
N THR A 118 -0.74 7.43 7.79
CA THR A 118 -0.82 6.92 9.15
C THR A 118 -1.16 5.44 9.16
N THR A 119 -0.51 4.68 10.05
CA THR A 119 -0.83 3.28 10.32
C THR A 119 -2.10 3.09 11.17
N GLY A 120 -2.66 4.19 11.67
CA GLY A 120 -3.88 4.21 12.48
C GLY A 120 -4.04 5.51 13.27
N ALA A 121 -4.69 6.52 12.67
CA ALA A 121 -5.15 7.71 13.39
C ALA A 121 -6.52 7.45 14.04
N VAL A 122 -6.66 7.85 15.30
CA VAL A 122 -7.91 7.69 16.07
C VAL A 122 -8.72 8.98 16.04
N PHE A 123 -9.95 8.90 15.57
CA PHE A 123 -10.93 9.97 15.53
C PHE A 123 -11.93 9.81 16.68
N ASN A 124 -12.28 10.94 17.30
CA ASN A 124 -13.26 11.03 18.38
C ASN A 124 -14.28 12.11 18.02
N GLY A 125 -15.55 11.88 18.37
CA GLY A 125 -16.65 12.77 18.05
C GLY A 125 -17.70 12.74 19.14
N ALA A 126 -18.43 13.85 19.28
CA ALA A 126 -19.53 13.97 20.22
C ALA A 126 -20.65 14.82 19.62
N CYS A 127 -21.86 14.66 20.16
CA CYS A 127 -23.01 15.52 19.87
C CYS A 127 -23.56 16.08 21.19
N THR A 128 -24.02 17.33 21.15
CA THR A 128 -24.65 18.02 22.27
C THR A 128 -26.09 18.37 21.91
N ASN A 129 -27.05 18.05 22.76
CA ASN A 129 -28.47 18.37 22.55
C ASN A 129 -28.82 19.78 23.09
N GLN A 130 -30.07 20.22 22.93
CA GLN A 130 -30.50 21.55 23.39
C GLN A 130 -30.51 21.67 24.92
N ALA A 131 -30.62 20.56 25.65
CA ALA A 131 -30.47 20.54 27.10
C ALA A 131 -29.02 20.67 27.58
N GLY A 132 -28.05 20.60 26.67
CA GLY A 132 -26.61 20.70 26.97
C GLY A 132 -25.98 19.38 27.40
N LEU A 133 -26.69 18.25 27.24
CA LEU A 133 -26.15 16.92 27.50
C LEU A 133 -25.31 16.45 26.30
N VAL A 134 -24.22 15.74 26.59
CA VAL A 134 -23.21 15.33 25.61
C VAL A 134 -23.19 13.82 25.45
N GLY A 135 -23.41 13.34 24.23
CA GLY A 135 -23.22 11.96 23.82
C GLY A 135 -21.91 11.81 23.05
N ASN A 136 -21.08 10.83 23.42
CA ASN A 136 -19.80 10.55 22.76
C ASN A 136 -19.94 9.35 21.82
N ALA A 137 -19.39 9.46 20.61
CA ALA A 137 -19.29 8.35 19.68
C ALA A 137 -18.20 7.36 20.10
N ALA A 138 -18.34 6.10 19.71
CA ALA A 138 -17.23 5.15 19.78
C ALA A 138 -16.09 5.62 18.87
N PRO A 139 -14.81 5.51 19.29
CA PRO A 139 -13.68 5.98 18.50
C PRO A 139 -13.55 5.21 17.18
N LEU A 140 -13.19 5.91 16.11
CA LEU A 140 -12.96 5.33 14.79
C LEU A 140 -11.47 5.42 14.44
N THR A 141 -10.87 4.31 14.02
CA THR A 141 -9.46 4.30 13.57
C THR A 141 -9.39 4.29 12.06
N VAL A 142 -8.61 5.21 11.48
CA VAL A 142 -8.38 5.32 10.04
C VAL A 142 -6.91 5.05 9.75
N LYS A 143 -6.63 4.17 8.79
CA LYS A 143 -5.30 3.98 8.22
C LYS A 143 -5.26 4.61 6.83
N LEU A 144 -4.21 5.35 6.52
CA LEU A 144 -4.05 6.05 5.25
C LEU A 144 -2.64 5.83 4.72
N ASP A 145 -2.56 5.35 3.49
CA ASP A 145 -1.32 5.23 2.73
C ASP A 145 -1.63 5.52 1.27
N VAL A 146 -1.06 6.61 0.75
CA VAL A 146 -1.25 7.07 -0.63
C VAL A 146 0.02 6.87 -1.46
N THR A 147 1.11 6.42 -0.84
CA THR A 147 2.43 6.35 -1.44
C THR A 147 2.66 4.95 -2.01
N PRO A 148 2.82 4.80 -3.33
CA PRO A 148 3.19 3.51 -3.89
C PRO A 148 4.56 3.04 -3.39
N PRO A 149 4.78 1.71 -3.32
CA PRO A 149 6.07 1.16 -2.96
C PRO A 149 7.17 1.61 -3.94
N THR A 150 8.40 1.69 -3.43
CA THR A 150 9.59 1.75 -4.27
C THR A 150 9.92 0.35 -4.78
N VAL A 151 10.25 0.22 -6.06
CA VAL A 151 10.69 -1.03 -6.67
C VAL A 151 11.83 -0.76 -7.64
N GLY A 152 12.85 -1.61 -7.58
CA GLY A 152 14.03 -1.56 -8.42
C GLY A 152 14.39 -2.95 -8.92
N ILE A 153 14.87 -3.01 -10.15
CA ILE A 153 15.42 -4.22 -10.74
C ILE A 153 16.75 -3.87 -11.41
N THR A 154 17.79 -4.64 -11.11
CA THR A 154 19.13 -4.46 -11.67
C THR A 154 19.65 -5.80 -12.16
N GLY A 155 20.27 -5.83 -13.33
CA GLY A 155 20.77 -7.06 -13.92
C GLY A 155 21.71 -6.80 -15.09
N PRO A 156 22.22 -7.85 -15.73
CA PRO A 156 23.08 -7.71 -16.89
C PRO A 156 22.30 -7.13 -18.07
N ALA A 157 22.92 -6.21 -18.82
CA ALA A 157 22.37 -5.72 -20.08
C ALA A 157 22.44 -6.78 -21.20
N ILE A 158 23.37 -7.72 -21.09
CA ILE A 158 23.66 -8.72 -22.12
C ILE A 158 23.96 -10.05 -21.43
N VAL A 159 23.42 -11.14 -21.97
CA VAL A 159 23.66 -12.52 -21.53
C VAL A 159 23.87 -13.43 -22.73
N LEU A 160 24.55 -14.57 -22.56
CA LEU A 160 24.69 -15.57 -23.63
C LEU A 160 23.53 -16.56 -23.60
N GLN A 161 23.06 -16.98 -24.77
CA GLN A 161 21.98 -17.93 -24.91
C GLN A 161 22.26 -19.23 -24.13
N GLY A 162 21.27 -19.67 -23.35
CA GLY A 162 21.34 -20.92 -22.57
C GLY A 162 22.21 -20.84 -21.32
N THR A 163 22.75 -19.67 -20.98
CA THR A 163 23.47 -19.48 -19.70
C THR A 163 22.50 -19.13 -18.56
N SER A 164 22.87 -19.49 -17.33
CA SER A 164 22.15 -19.05 -16.14
C SER A 164 22.47 -17.58 -15.87
N ALA A 165 21.44 -16.72 -15.92
CA ALA A 165 21.55 -15.31 -15.58
C ALA A 165 20.42 -14.91 -14.62
N SER A 166 20.70 -13.92 -13.77
CA SER A 166 19.72 -13.40 -12.82
C SER A 166 19.81 -11.88 -12.69
N ALA A 167 18.68 -11.28 -12.34
CA ALA A 167 18.56 -9.91 -11.87
C ALA A 167 18.34 -9.89 -10.36
N VAL A 168 18.67 -8.77 -9.73
CA VAL A 168 18.39 -8.47 -8.33
C VAL A 168 17.23 -7.50 -8.26
N VAL A 169 16.20 -7.88 -7.52
CA VAL A 169 15.01 -7.09 -7.25
C VAL A 169 15.10 -6.55 -5.83
N THR A 170 14.75 -5.28 -5.67
CA THR A 170 14.56 -4.62 -4.37
C THR A 170 13.20 -3.95 -4.35
N ALA A 171 12.45 -4.11 -3.27
CA ALA A 171 11.23 -3.35 -3.03
C ALA A 171 11.16 -2.88 -1.58
N TYR A 172 10.50 -1.75 -1.36
CA TYR A 172 10.31 -1.20 -0.02
C TYR A 172 9.08 -0.29 0.00
N ASP A 173 8.31 -0.38 1.07
CA ASP A 173 7.27 0.57 1.44
C ASP A 173 7.37 0.92 2.93
N ALA A 174 7.16 2.20 3.26
CA ALA A 174 7.40 2.73 4.60
C ALA A 174 6.14 2.75 5.48
N THR A 175 4.96 2.91 4.88
CA THR A 175 3.73 3.25 5.60
C THR A 175 2.89 2.01 5.85
N SER A 176 2.35 1.38 4.80
CA SER A 176 1.56 0.15 4.93
C SER A 176 2.41 -1.11 4.82
N GLY A 177 3.64 -1.00 4.33
CA GLY A 177 4.54 -2.12 4.06
C GLY A 177 4.10 -2.90 2.81
N LEU A 178 4.96 -3.81 2.34
CA LEU A 178 4.66 -4.62 1.15
C LEU A 178 3.56 -5.66 1.44
N ALA A 179 2.62 -5.84 0.51
CA ALA A 179 1.64 -6.94 0.59
C ALA A 179 2.31 -8.30 0.34
N VAL A 180 3.21 -8.35 -0.64
CA VAL A 180 4.12 -9.47 -0.92
C VAL A 180 5.46 -8.85 -1.26
N ASP A 181 6.55 -9.34 -0.65
CA ASP A 181 7.90 -8.86 -0.95
C ASP A 181 8.46 -9.56 -2.21
N PRO A 182 8.64 -8.85 -3.34
CA PRO A 182 9.25 -9.41 -4.55
C PRO A 182 10.79 -9.40 -4.51
N SER A 183 11.41 -8.90 -3.43
CA SER A 183 12.87 -8.73 -3.35
C SER A 183 13.60 -10.07 -3.42
N GLY A 184 14.76 -10.07 -4.07
CA GLY A 184 15.61 -11.26 -4.20
C GLY A 184 16.17 -11.45 -5.60
N SER A 185 16.54 -12.69 -5.91
CA SER A 185 17.11 -13.09 -7.20
C SER A 185 16.00 -13.52 -8.16
N LEU A 186 15.94 -12.90 -9.33
CA LEU A 186 15.02 -13.23 -10.41
C LEU A 186 15.78 -13.86 -11.57
N ALA A 187 15.44 -15.09 -11.95
CA ALA A 187 16.04 -15.75 -13.11
C ALA A 187 15.60 -15.04 -14.41
N LEU A 188 16.55 -14.84 -15.32
CA LEU A 188 16.29 -14.28 -16.65
C LEU A 188 16.09 -15.39 -17.68
N ASP A 189 15.16 -15.19 -18.62
CA ASP A 189 15.00 -16.10 -19.76
C ASP A 189 16.16 -15.87 -20.74
N THR A 190 16.95 -16.92 -20.97
CA THR A 190 18.07 -16.91 -21.91
C THR A 190 17.87 -17.92 -23.05
N SER A 191 16.67 -18.47 -23.20
CA SER A 191 16.38 -19.56 -24.13
C SER A 191 16.37 -19.13 -25.59
N THR A 192 15.97 -17.88 -25.87
CA THR A 192 15.86 -17.33 -27.22
C THR A 192 16.80 -16.15 -27.40
N VAL A 193 17.43 -16.06 -28.57
CA VAL A 193 18.30 -14.94 -28.96
C VAL A 193 17.44 -13.73 -29.29
N GLY A 194 17.83 -12.55 -28.84
CA GLY A 194 17.07 -11.33 -29.11
C GLY A 194 17.00 -10.36 -27.93
N PRO A 195 16.27 -9.25 -28.09
CA PRO A 195 15.87 -8.41 -26.98
C PRO A 195 14.86 -9.14 -26.08
N HIS A 196 14.99 -8.93 -24.78
CA HIS A 196 14.11 -9.44 -23.75
C HIS A 196 13.84 -8.35 -22.71
N SER A 197 12.69 -8.45 -22.07
CA SER A 197 12.35 -7.60 -20.94
C SER A 197 11.69 -8.39 -19.84
N VAL A 198 11.91 -7.95 -18.61
CA VAL A 198 11.22 -8.48 -17.44
C VAL A 198 10.74 -7.32 -16.58
N THR A 199 9.48 -7.36 -16.17
CA THR A 199 8.86 -6.34 -15.34
C THR A 199 8.45 -6.93 -14.01
N VAL A 200 8.79 -6.25 -12.93
CA VAL A 200 8.39 -6.59 -11.57
C VAL A 200 7.44 -5.52 -11.06
N ILE A 201 6.35 -5.96 -10.43
CA ILE A 201 5.37 -5.09 -9.79
C ILE A 201 5.47 -5.32 -8.29
N ALA A 202 5.56 -4.22 -7.53
CA ALA A 202 5.40 -4.24 -6.08
C ALA A 202 4.07 -3.58 -5.71
N THR A 203 3.37 -4.19 -4.76
CA THR A 203 2.10 -3.69 -4.21
C THR A 203 2.22 -3.64 -2.70
N ASP A 204 1.78 -2.54 -2.10
CA ASP A 204 1.74 -2.36 -0.64
C ASP A 204 0.46 -2.94 -0.01
N ASN A 205 0.34 -2.90 1.31
CA ASN A 205 -0.84 -3.41 2.01
C ASN A 205 -2.08 -2.51 1.83
N ALA A 206 -1.91 -1.27 1.40
CA ALA A 206 -3.00 -0.37 1.05
C ALA A 206 -3.52 -0.55 -0.38
N GLY A 207 -2.80 -1.31 -1.22
CA GLY A 207 -3.13 -1.59 -2.61
C GLY A 207 -2.51 -0.61 -3.60
N ASN A 208 -1.67 0.34 -3.16
CA ASN A 208 -0.88 1.13 -4.10
C ASN A 208 0.19 0.25 -4.75
N SER A 209 0.49 0.52 -6.01
CA SER A 209 1.43 -0.32 -6.78
C SER A 209 2.35 0.51 -7.65
N ASN A 210 3.56 0.00 -7.84
CA ASN A 210 4.55 0.55 -8.75
C ASN A 210 5.29 -0.60 -9.45
N SER A 211 5.97 -0.32 -10.56
CA SER A 211 6.69 -1.32 -11.33
C SER A 211 8.07 -0.85 -11.77
N ALA A 212 8.96 -1.81 -12.00
CA ALA A 212 10.28 -1.59 -12.59
C ALA A 212 10.54 -2.64 -13.68
N THR A 213 11.17 -2.21 -14.77
CA THR A 213 11.46 -3.05 -15.94
C THR A 213 12.96 -3.10 -16.18
N LEU A 214 13.49 -4.30 -16.39
CA LEU A 214 14.84 -4.54 -16.89
C LEU A 214 14.77 -5.01 -18.33
N GLU A 215 15.44 -4.28 -19.21
CA GLU A 215 15.70 -4.67 -20.60
C GLU A 215 17.08 -5.32 -20.68
N TYR A 216 17.17 -6.43 -21.41
CA TYR A 216 18.43 -7.12 -21.68
C TYR A 216 18.43 -7.78 -23.05
N THR A 217 19.59 -8.15 -23.57
CA THR A 217 19.70 -8.85 -24.85
C THR A 217 20.39 -10.20 -24.67
N VAL A 218 19.78 -11.25 -25.20
CA VAL A 218 20.36 -12.58 -25.26
C VAL A 218 21.15 -12.71 -26.55
N TRP A 219 22.47 -12.83 -26.44
CA TRP A 219 23.36 -13.06 -27.56
C TRP A 219 23.45 -14.54 -27.92
N GLY A 220 23.25 -14.83 -29.21
CA GLY A 220 23.43 -16.15 -29.79
C GLY A 220 24.86 -16.38 -30.26
N VAL A 221 25.31 -17.63 -30.16
CA VAL A 221 26.59 -18.07 -30.76
C VAL A 221 26.31 -18.92 -31.99
N ASN A 222 26.72 -18.42 -33.14
CA ASN A 222 26.68 -19.14 -34.41
C ASN A 222 28.06 -19.78 -34.68
N GLY A 223 28.05 -21.07 -35.02
CA GLY A 223 29.25 -21.89 -35.08
C GLY A 223 29.50 -22.68 -33.77
N PRO A 224 30.75 -23.07 -33.49
CA PRO A 224 31.94 -22.79 -34.30
C PRO A 224 31.84 -23.40 -35.71
N PHE A 225 32.44 -22.71 -36.68
CA PHE A 225 32.54 -23.14 -38.07
C PHE A 225 33.79 -24.02 -38.29
N ALA A 226 33.84 -24.73 -39.42
CA ALA A 226 34.96 -25.60 -39.77
C ALA A 226 36.32 -24.86 -39.63
N PRO A 227 37.35 -25.53 -39.09
CA PRO A 227 37.49 -26.98 -38.92
C PRO A 227 36.92 -27.56 -37.61
N VAL A 228 36.46 -26.73 -36.67
CA VAL A 228 35.85 -27.21 -35.42
C VAL A 228 34.39 -27.59 -35.65
N ILE A 229 33.95 -28.69 -35.05
CA ILE A 229 32.57 -29.18 -35.13
C ILE A 229 31.76 -28.57 -33.99
N LYS A 230 30.61 -27.97 -34.31
CA LYS A 230 29.70 -27.37 -33.34
C LYS A 230 29.20 -28.40 -32.31
N LYS A 231 29.00 -27.96 -31.08
CA LYS A 231 28.37 -28.76 -30.01
C LYS A 231 27.10 -29.46 -30.51
N GLY A 232 26.96 -30.73 -30.13
CA GLY A 232 25.82 -31.57 -30.52
C GLY A 232 25.96 -32.26 -31.88
N LEU A 233 26.94 -31.90 -32.71
CA LEU A 233 27.16 -32.48 -34.05
C LEU A 233 28.38 -33.42 -34.13
N GLY A 234 29.08 -33.65 -33.02
CA GLY A 234 30.25 -34.53 -32.95
C GLY A 234 31.44 -33.88 -32.23
N THR A 235 32.62 -34.48 -32.35
CA THR A 235 33.88 -33.98 -31.76
C THR A 235 34.94 -33.86 -32.84
N GLY A 236 35.51 -32.66 -33.01
CA GLY A 236 36.60 -32.44 -33.96
C GLY A 236 37.91 -33.06 -33.44
N GLN A 237 38.67 -33.73 -34.32
CA GLN A 237 39.95 -34.36 -33.97
C GLN A 237 41.13 -33.51 -34.44
N PHE A 238 42.02 -33.16 -33.53
CA PHE A 238 43.18 -32.33 -33.82
C PHE A 238 44.45 -32.91 -33.18
N LYS A 239 45.61 -32.57 -33.74
CA LYS A 239 46.90 -33.00 -33.19
C LYS A 239 47.19 -32.24 -31.90
N ALA A 240 47.56 -32.92 -30.82
CA ALA A 240 48.04 -32.27 -29.61
C ALA A 240 49.29 -31.40 -29.91
N GLY A 241 49.38 -30.23 -29.30
CA GLY A 241 50.44 -29.26 -29.56
C GLY A 241 50.22 -28.40 -30.81
N SER A 242 49.12 -28.58 -31.55
CA SER A 242 48.81 -27.78 -32.75
C SER A 242 48.03 -26.50 -32.42
N THR A 243 48.04 -25.56 -33.36
CA THR A 243 47.17 -24.38 -33.32
C THR A 243 45.83 -24.71 -33.95
N ILE A 244 44.76 -24.54 -33.19
CA ILE A 244 43.39 -24.78 -33.64
C ILE A 244 42.73 -23.43 -33.95
N PRO A 245 42.37 -23.13 -35.21
CA PRO A 245 41.62 -21.94 -35.54
C PRO A 245 40.14 -22.15 -35.20
N VAL A 246 39.65 -21.37 -34.26
CA VAL A 246 38.26 -21.36 -33.83
C VAL A 246 37.57 -20.17 -34.48
N LYS A 247 36.51 -20.44 -35.23
CA LYS A 247 35.75 -19.43 -35.99
C LYS A 247 34.30 -19.45 -35.55
N PHE A 248 33.70 -18.31 -35.25
CA PHE A 248 32.32 -18.22 -34.78
C PHE A 248 31.75 -16.81 -35.00
N GLN A 249 30.45 -16.66 -34.85
CA GLN A 249 29.75 -15.38 -34.88
C GLN A 249 28.98 -15.18 -33.57
N LEU A 250 28.86 -13.93 -33.16
CA LEU A 250 27.92 -13.49 -32.13
C LEU A 250 26.81 -12.69 -32.79
N THR A 251 25.57 -12.86 -32.34
CA THR A 251 24.42 -12.12 -32.85
C THR A 251 23.50 -11.68 -31.71
N ASP A 252 22.92 -10.50 -31.85
CA ASP A 252 21.88 -9.98 -30.94
C ASP A 252 20.45 -10.37 -31.37
N GLY A 253 20.33 -11.24 -32.40
CA GLY A 253 19.07 -11.67 -33.01
C GLY A 253 18.75 -10.94 -34.31
N ALA A 254 19.14 -9.68 -34.44
CA ALA A 254 18.92 -8.88 -35.64
C ALA A 254 20.20 -8.68 -36.46
N ASN A 255 21.33 -8.48 -35.78
CA ASN A 255 22.62 -8.11 -36.34
C ASN A 255 23.74 -9.02 -35.82
N LEU A 256 24.87 -9.00 -36.53
CA LEU A 256 26.12 -9.54 -36.03
C LEU A 256 26.73 -8.55 -35.04
N VAL A 257 27.18 -9.07 -33.90
CA VAL A 257 27.92 -8.31 -32.90
C VAL A 257 29.39 -8.31 -33.30
N THR A 258 29.96 -7.15 -33.60
CA THR A 258 31.32 -7.02 -34.18
C THR A 258 32.36 -6.41 -33.24
N THR A 259 31.94 -5.94 -32.07
CA THR A 259 32.76 -5.20 -31.09
C THR A 259 33.06 -6.00 -29.82
N ALA A 260 32.59 -7.24 -29.73
CA ALA A 260 32.81 -8.06 -28.54
C ALA A 260 34.30 -8.36 -28.35
N THR A 261 34.71 -8.49 -27.10
CA THR A 261 36.07 -8.92 -26.73
C THR A 261 35.99 -10.12 -25.81
N GLY A 262 37.06 -10.90 -25.73
CA GLY A 262 37.08 -12.11 -24.92
C GLY A 262 38.03 -13.16 -25.44
N THR A 263 37.86 -14.39 -24.98
CA THR A 263 38.78 -15.50 -25.23
C THR A 263 38.06 -16.79 -25.56
N ILE A 264 38.74 -17.65 -26.31
CA ILE A 264 38.43 -19.08 -26.42
C ILE A 264 39.43 -19.86 -25.57
N THR A 265 38.97 -20.88 -24.84
CA THR A 265 39.84 -21.83 -24.13
C THR A 265 39.59 -23.27 -24.55
N ILE A 266 40.67 -24.06 -24.64
CA ILE A 266 40.65 -25.52 -24.89
C ILE A 266 41.62 -26.15 -23.89
N GLY A 267 41.10 -26.84 -22.87
CA GLY A 267 41.90 -27.28 -21.73
C GLY A 267 42.54 -26.08 -21.01
N SER A 268 43.86 -26.12 -20.79
CA SER A 268 44.62 -24.99 -20.21
C SER A 268 45.06 -23.93 -21.23
N ALA A 269 44.88 -24.18 -22.53
CA ALA A 269 45.25 -23.24 -23.57
C ALA A 269 44.15 -22.19 -23.79
N SER A 270 44.55 -20.94 -24.08
CA SER A 270 43.63 -19.85 -24.37
C SER A 270 44.14 -18.94 -25.48
N ALA A 271 43.22 -18.28 -26.19
CA ALA A 271 43.55 -17.20 -27.12
C ALA A 271 42.41 -16.18 -27.18
N ALA A 272 42.76 -14.89 -27.27
CA ALA A 272 41.78 -13.86 -27.55
C ALA A 272 41.20 -14.02 -28.96
N PHE A 273 39.89 -13.82 -29.11
CA PHE A 273 39.27 -13.77 -30.42
C PHE A 273 39.32 -12.33 -30.97
N ARG A 274 39.37 -12.21 -32.30
CA ARG A 274 39.33 -10.91 -33.01
C ARG A 274 38.32 -10.97 -34.13
N TRP A 275 37.67 -9.84 -34.42
CA TRP A 275 36.76 -9.72 -35.55
C TRP A 275 37.53 -9.73 -36.88
N ASP A 276 37.11 -10.59 -37.81
CA ASP A 276 37.51 -10.58 -39.21
C ASP A 276 36.36 -10.01 -40.04
N ALA A 277 36.53 -8.76 -40.50
CA ALA A 277 35.52 -8.05 -41.28
C ALA A 277 35.32 -8.64 -42.69
N THR A 278 36.35 -9.25 -43.28
CA THR A 278 36.26 -9.87 -44.61
C THR A 278 35.38 -11.11 -44.57
N SER A 279 35.55 -11.93 -43.53
CA SER A 279 34.77 -13.17 -43.34
C SER A 279 33.51 -12.99 -42.48
N GLN A 280 33.27 -11.78 -41.96
CA GLN A 280 32.19 -11.46 -41.01
C GLN A 280 32.08 -12.45 -39.84
N GLN A 281 33.21 -12.80 -39.22
CA GLN A 281 33.25 -13.75 -38.09
C GLN A 281 34.41 -13.43 -37.15
N TYR A 282 34.34 -13.93 -35.92
CA TYR A 282 35.46 -13.94 -34.99
C TYR A 282 36.41 -15.10 -35.27
N ILE A 283 37.71 -14.86 -35.04
CA ILE A 283 38.76 -15.87 -35.14
C ILE A 283 39.63 -15.85 -33.88
N ALA A 284 39.80 -17.01 -33.24
CA ALA A 284 40.80 -17.25 -32.20
C ALA A 284 41.73 -18.40 -32.62
N ASN A 285 43.05 -18.18 -32.54
CA ASN A 285 44.05 -19.20 -32.87
C ASN A 285 44.62 -19.79 -31.59
N VAL A 286 44.02 -20.87 -31.10
CA VAL A 286 44.36 -21.46 -29.80
C VAL A 286 45.51 -22.45 -29.97
N LYS A 287 46.69 -22.15 -29.40
CA LYS A 287 47.83 -23.07 -29.38
C LYS A 287 47.66 -24.08 -28.25
N THR A 288 47.30 -25.31 -28.58
CA THR A 288 47.07 -26.37 -27.58
C THR A 288 48.37 -26.90 -26.99
N GLY A 289 48.31 -27.44 -25.77
CA GLY A 289 49.40 -28.21 -25.16
C GLY A 289 49.51 -29.62 -25.74
N THR A 290 50.47 -30.40 -25.25
CA THR A 290 50.71 -31.79 -25.70
C THR A 290 49.83 -32.84 -25.01
N THR A 291 49.01 -32.43 -24.04
CA THR A 291 48.08 -33.32 -23.35
C THR A 291 46.99 -33.79 -24.31
N ILE A 292 46.87 -35.11 -24.43
CA ILE A 292 45.83 -35.77 -25.23
C ILE A 292 44.54 -35.93 -24.41
N GLY A 293 43.39 -35.96 -25.09
CA GLY A 293 42.08 -36.12 -24.44
C GLY A 293 40.98 -35.29 -25.09
N THR A 294 39.77 -35.40 -24.54
CA THR A 294 38.61 -34.59 -24.96
C THR A 294 38.47 -33.39 -24.03
N PHE A 295 38.41 -32.19 -24.60
CA PHE A 295 38.31 -30.93 -23.90
C PHE A 295 37.08 -30.15 -24.38
N LEU A 296 36.41 -29.46 -23.45
CA LEU A 296 35.42 -28.46 -23.82
C LEU A 296 36.12 -27.25 -24.43
N LEU A 297 35.50 -26.70 -25.47
CA LEU A 297 35.86 -25.42 -26.03
C LEU A 297 34.92 -24.38 -25.43
N MET A 298 35.46 -23.56 -24.52
CA MET A 298 34.73 -22.51 -23.84
C MET A 298 34.92 -21.19 -24.59
N LEU A 299 33.82 -20.50 -24.85
CA LEU A 299 33.81 -19.10 -25.22
C LEU A 299 33.58 -18.28 -23.95
N SER A 300 34.43 -17.28 -23.71
CA SER A 300 34.25 -16.27 -22.68
C SER A 300 34.21 -14.90 -23.34
N VAL A 301 33.11 -14.18 -23.16
CA VAL A 301 32.90 -12.82 -23.68
C VAL A 301 33.00 -11.83 -22.52
N GLY A 302 33.91 -10.87 -22.64
CA GLY A 302 34.21 -9.89 -21.61
C GLY A 302 32.97 -9.08 -21.23
N GLY A 303 32.67 -9.02 -19.93
CA GLY A 303 31.50 -8.31 -19.40
C GLY A 303 30.14 -8.98 -19.66
N VAL A 304 30.11 -10.15 -20.32
CA VAL A 304 28.86 -10.86 -20.65
C VAL A 304 28.78 -12.22 -19.95
N GLY A 305 29.83 -13.05 -20.07
CA GLY A 305 29.85 -14.37 -19.47
C GLY A 305 30.50 -15.42 -20.36
N SER A 306 30.33 -16.69 -20.00
CA SER A 306 30.98 -17.81 -20.69
C SER A 306 30.02 -18.95 -20.98
N THR A 307 30.23 -19.65 -22.08
CA THR A 307 29.47 -20.85 -22.46
C THR A 307 30.37 -21.83 -23.23
N ASP A 308 30.10 -23.13 -23.15
CA ASP A 308 30.74 -24.11 -24.01
C ASP A 308 30.04 -24.15 -25.38
N ILE A 309 30.83 -24.14 -26.46
CA ILE A 309 30.29 -24.06 -27.84
C ILE A 309 30.67 -25.27 -28.70
N ALA A 310 31.60 -26.11 -28.24
CA ALA A 310 32.01 -27.36 -28.86
C ALA A 310 32.83 -28.25 -27.90
N SER A 311 33.10 -29.48 -28.33
CA SER A 311 34.11 -30.36 -27.75
C SER A 311 35.19 -30.68 -28.78
N VAL A 312 36.44 -30.77 -28.33
CA VAL A 312 37.62 -31.02 -29.16
C VAL A 312 38.39 -32.22 -28.61
N ASN A 313 38.79 -33.14 -29.47
CA ASN A 313 39.64 -34.28 -29.10
C ASN A 313 41.07 -34.05 -29.61
N LEU A 314 42.03 -34.04 -28.69
CA LEU A 314 43.46 -33.91 -28.96
C LEU A 314 44.13 -35.30 -28.93
N ARG A 315 44.87 -35.62 -30.00
CA ARG A 315 45.58 -36.89 -30.18
C ARG A 315 46.99 -36.72 -30.74
#